data_AF-A0A957TG98-F1
#
_entry.id   AF-A0A957TG98-F1
#
_cell.length_a   1.000
_cell.length_b   1.000
_cell.length_c   1.000
_cell.angle_alpha   90.00
_cell.angle_beta   90.00
_cell.angle_gamma   90.00
#
_symmetry.space_group_name_H-M   'P 1'
#
loop_
_entity.id
_entity.type
_entity.pdbx_description
1 polymer ?
#
loop_
_entity_poly.entity_id
_entity_poly.type
_entity_poly.pdbx_seq_one_letter_code
_entity_poly.pdbx_strand_id
1 'polypeptide(L)'
;MTTVEATGTERTIIQWVDVARFLCAFFVVLAHVTGWGSNGNFAQSFYYSISRVGVPIFFLLSGYLLLSKEENLSIFFKKRISKVLIPFLVWSIIYDAAYSQPITETVFSLKSAIGLFVRIIRGPRAGHLWFLYYLIGLYLLVPILRVFVKHARKTEFLYYVFLWLLVTSFLPIIEAFTPIKNGFEIYMASGYLGYYLLGYYIGNAENSTKLFYWGVGLF
;
A
#
# COMPACT_ATOMS: atom_id res chain seq x y z
N MET A 1 -4.96 43.57 -24.22
CA MET A 1 -5.26 42.78 -23.01
C MET A 1 -4.59 41.43 -23.20
N THR A 2 -3.53 41.19 -22.44
CA THR A 2 -2.57 40.10 -22.61
C THR A 2 -3.19 38.75 -22.26
N THR A 3 -3.18 37.81 -23.21
CA THR A 3 -3.49 36.40 -22.99
C THR A 3 -2.29 35.73 -22.32
N VAL A 4 -2.41 35.48 -21.01
CA VAL A 4 -1.48 34.58 -20.31
C VAL A 4 -1.98 33.15 -20.54
N GLU A 5 -1.26 32.40 -21.36
CA GLU A 5 -1.43 30.95 -21.48
C GLU A 5 -1.08 30.29 -20.14
N ALA A 6 -2.10 29.84 -19.41
CA ALA A 6 -1.91 29.03 -18.21
C ALA A 6 -1.51 27.60 -18.64
N THR A 7 -0.21 27.36 -18.75
CA THR A 7 0.37 26.01 -18.81
C THR A 7 0.29 25.35 -17.42
N GLY A 8 -0.91 24.97 -17.01
CA GLY A 8 -1.15 24.19 -15.82
C GLY A 8 -1.94 22.95 -16.19
N THR A 9 -1.34 21.76 -16.12
CA THR A 9 -2.12 20.52 -16.12
C THR A 9 -3.11 20.61 -14.96
N GLU A 10 -4.39 20.86 -15.23
CA GLU A 10 -5.44 20.86 -14.23
C GLU A 10 -5.39 19.51 -13.50
N ARG A 11 -5.18 19.56 -12.18
CA ARG A 11 -5.35 18.35 -11.38
C ARG A 11 -6.84 18.05 -11.35
N THR A 12 -7.25 16.99 -12.01
CA THR A 12 -8.61 16.47 -11.91
C THR A 12 -8.83 16.02 -10.46
N ILE A 13 -9.55 16.83 -9.68
CA ILE A 13 -9.91 16.51 -8.29
C ILE A 13 -11.09 15.54 -8.33
N ILE A 14 -10.88 14.35 -7.78
CA ILE A 14 -11.94 13.34 -7.67
C ILE A 14 -12.36 13.32 -6.20
N GLN A 15 -13.40 14.07 -5.86
CA GLN A 15 -13.78 14.35 -4.47
C GLN A 15 -13.94 13.09 -3.61
N TRP A 16 -14.59 12.05 -4.13
CA TRP A 16 -14.80 10.80 -3.39
C TRP A 16 -13.48 10.07 -3.08
N VAL A 17 -12.49 10.16 -3.98
CA VAL A 17 -11.16 9.57 -3.79
C VAL A 17 -10.42 10.27 -2.67
N ASP A 18 -10.52 11.60 -2.61
CA ASP A 18 -9.84 12.39 -1.58
C ASP A 18 -10.45 12.16 -0.19
N VAL A 19 -11.79 12.04 -0.11
CA VAL A 19 -12.48 11.61 1.12
C VAL A 19 -12.05 10.20 1.52
N ALA A 20 -12.02 9.25 0.57
CA ALA A 20 -11.60 7.87 0.87
C ALA A 20 -10.15 7.82 1.37
N ARG A 21 -9.23 8.57 0.77
CA ARG A 21 -7.84 8.71 1.23
C ARG A 21 -7.73 9.28 2.63
N PHE A 22 -8.54 10.30 2.94
CA PHE A 22 -8.60 10.87 4.28
C PHE A 22 -9.04 9.82 5.31
N LEU A 23 -10.11 9.07 5.02
CA LEU A 23 -10.58 7.97 5.87
C LEU A 23 -9.52 6.87 6.03
N CYS A 24 -8.82 6.49 4.95
CA CYS A 24 -7.72 5.54 5.04
C CYS A 24 -6.62 6.03 5.98
N ALA A 25 -6.19 7.28 5.83
CA ALA A 25 -5.16 7.86 6.70
C ALA A 25 -5.61 7.86 8.17
N PHE A 26 -6.87 8.21 8.42
CA PHE A 26 -7.47 8.14 9.75
C PHE A 26 -7.44 6.71 10.33
N PHE A 27 -7.88 5.69 9.57
CA PHE A 27 -7.86 4.30 10.03
C PHE A 27 -6.43 3.76 10.24
N VAL A 28 -5.47 4.16 9.42
CA VAL A 28 -4.05 3.79 9.62
C VAL A 28 -3.51 4.37 10.93
N VAL A 29 -3.81 5.64 11.22
CA VAL A 29 -3.44 6.23 12.52
C VAL A 29 -4.13 5.48 13.65
N LEU A 30 -5.43 5.18 13.49
CA LEU A 30 -6.20 4.41 14.46
C LEU A 30 -5.54 3.05 14.75
N ALA A 31 -5.03 2.34 13.74
CA ALA A 31 -4.37 1.04 13.91
C ALA A 31 -3.09 1.09 14.79
N HIS A 32 -2.55 2.28 15.05
CA HIS A 32 -1.37 2.50 15.87
C HIS A 32 -1.67 3.09 17.25
N VAL A 33 -2.92 3.44 17.54
CA VAL A 33 -3.30 3.88 18.88
C VAL A 33 -3.49 2.65 19.76
N THR A 34 -2.72 2.55 20.83
CA THR A 34 -2.81 1.44 21.79
C THR A 34 -3.86 1.73 22.86
N GLY A 35 -4.54 0.69 23.38
CA GLY A 35 -5.43 0.80 24.53
C GLY A 35 -6.89 1.24 24.25
N TRP A 36 -7.25 1.51 23.00
CA TRP A 36 -8.64 1.73 22.62
C TRP A 36 -9.40 0.40 22.46
N GLY A 37 -10.64 0.34 22.97
CA GLY A 37 -11.44 -0.89 22.98
C GLY A 37 -11.12 -1.85 24.14
N SER A 38 -10.41 -1.40 25.18
CA SER A 38 -10.13 -2.19 26.40
C SER A 38 -11.39 -2.58 27.20
N ASN A 39 -12.54 -2.00 26.87
CA ASN A 39 -13.83 -2.29 27.49
C ASN A 39 -14.58 -3.39 26.71
N GLY A 40 -14.15 -4.65 26.89
CA GLY A 40 -14.87 -5.84 26.43
C GLY A 40 -14.46 -6.38 25.05
N ASN A 41 -14.60 -7.71 24.89
CA ASN A 41 -14.12 -8.46 23.71
C ASN A 41 -14.65 -7.94 22.38
N PHE A 42 -15.95 -7.56 22.31
CA PHE A 42 -16.55 -7.08 21.07
C PHE A 42 -15.98 -5.72 20.62
N ALA A 43 -15.85 -4.77 21.54
CA ALA A 43 -15.33 -3.45 21.23
C ALA A 43 -13.87 -3.53 20.75
N GLN A 44 -13.08 -4.41 21.36
CA GLN A 44 -11.70 -4.67 20.93
C GLN A 44 -11.65 -5.29 19.53
N SER A 45 -12.45 -6.32 19.25
CA SER A 45 -12.51 -6.96 17.93
C SER A 45 -12.99 -6.00 16.84
N PHE A 46 -14.04 -5.22 17.12
CA PHE A 46 -14.55 -4.23 16.18
C PHE A 46 -13.50 -3.17 15.85
N TYR A 47 -12.83 -2.64 16.88
CA TYR A 47 -11.74 -1.68 16.72
C TYR A 47 -10.57 -2.25 15.91
N TYR A 48 -10.18 -3.49 16.23
CA TYR A 48 -9.11 -4.18 15.53
C TYR A 48 -9.45 -4.35 14.04
N SER A 49 -10.67 -4.76 13.71
CA SER A 49 -11.10 -4.92 12.32
C SER A 49 -11.13 -3.59 11.58
N ILE A 50 -11.86 -2.58 12.09
CA ILE A 50 -12.07 -1.31 11.36
C ILE A 50 -10.78 -0.54 11.12
N SER A 51 -9.84 -0.57 12.07
CA SER A 51 -8.55 0.11 11.94
C SER A 51 -7.67 -0.51 10.84
N ARG A 52 -7.84 -1.80 10.52
CA ARG A 52 -7.04 -2.52 9.52
C ARG A 52 -7.52 -2.32 8.08
N VAL A 53 -8.75 -1.85 7.90
CA VAL A 53 -9.36 -1.61 6.58
C VAL A 53 -8.66 -0.46 5.82
N GLY A 54 -8.02 0.47 6.52
CA GLY A 54 -7.37 1.63 5.91
C GLY A 54 -6.24 1.29 4.93
N VAL A 55 -5.39 0.31 5.27
CA VAL A 55 -4.23 -0.03 4.44
C VAL A 55 -4.63 -0.68 3.11
N PRO A 56 -5.49 -1.70 3.08
CA PRO A 56 -5.93 -2.27 1.82
C PRO A 56 -6.67 -1.29 0.90
N ILE A 57 -7.56 -0.45 1.44
CA ILE A 57 -8.26 0.57 0.63
C ILE A 57 -7.23 1.56 0.07
N PHE A 58 -6.20 1.93 0.84
CA PHE A 58 -5.12 2.77 0.31
C PHE A 58 -4.45 2.14 -0.92
N PHE A 59 -4.15 0.85 -0.89
CA PHE A 59 -3.58 0.15 -2.05
C PHE A 59 -4.56 0.08 -3.21
N LEU A 60 -5.84 -0.16 -2.95
CA LEU A 60 -6.90 -0.16 -3.96
C LEU A 60 -7.00 1.21 -4.67
N LEU A 61 -7.07 2.29 -3.91
CA LEU A 61 -7.08 3.66 -4.46
C LEU A 61 -5.79 3.98 -5.22
N SER A 62 -4.64 3.55 -4.70
CA SER A 62 -3.35 3.75 -5.38
C SER A 62 -3.32 3.05 -6.73
N GLY A 63 -3.85 1.84 -6.81
CA GLY A 63 -3.95 1.07 -8.04
C GLY A 63 -4.80 1.75 -9.11
N TYR A 64 -6.00 2.18 -8.72
CA TYR A 64 -6.87 2.97 -9.58
C TYR A 64 -6.13 4.18 -10.20
N LEU A 65 -5.47 4.98 -9.37
CA LEU A 65 -4.97 6.29 -9.79
C LEU A 65 -3.62 6.21 -10.50
N LEU A 66 -2.82 5.19 -10.20
CA LEU A 66 -1.48 5.05 -10.74
C LEU A 66 -1.45 4.19 -12.01
N LEU A 67 -2.28 3.14 -12.09
CA LEU A 67 -2.33 2.26 -13.24
C LEU A 67 -3.18 2.83 -14.38
N SER A 68 -4.20 3.66 -14.09
CA SER A 68 -4.99 4.34 -15.12
C SER A 68 -4.27 5.51 -15.79
N LYS A 69 -3.10 5.91 -15.29
CA LYS A 69 -2.39 7.08 -15.80
C LYS A 69 -1.31 6.69 -16.80
N GLU A 70 -1.42 7.22 -18.02
CA GLU A 70 -0.35 7.16 -19.00
C GLU A 70 0.65 8.31 -18.76
N GLU A 71 1.82 7.98 -18.21
CA GLU A 71 2.92 8.94 -18.03
C GLU A 71 4.28 8.26 -18.23
N ASN A 72 5.26 9.02 -18.72
CA ASN A 72 6.63 8.55 -18.91
C ASN A 72 7.25 8.10 -17.57
N LEU A 73 8.04 7.02 -17.61
CA LEU A 73 8.65 6.40 -16.42
C LEU A 73 9.54 7.38 -15.64
N SER A 74 10.35 8.19 -16.32
CA SER A 74 11.23 9.18 -15.68
C SER A 74 10.40 10.21 -14.90
N ILE A 75 9.29 10.66 -15.47
CA ILE A 75 8.36 11.60 -14.84
C ILE A 75 7.67 10.94 -13.63
N PHE A 76 7.23 9.69 -13.78
CA PHE A 76 6.61 8.92 -12.70
C PHE A 76 7.52 8.83 -11.47
N PHE A 77 8.76 8.37 -11.65
CA PHE A 77 9.71 8.21 -10.55
C PHE A 77 10.10 9.55 -9.94
N LYS A 78 10.46 10.56 -10.74
CA LYS A 78 10.85 11.89 -10.22
C LYS A 78 9.78 12.53 -9.33
N LYS A 79 8.50 12.40 -9.69
CA LYS A 79 7.38 13.01 -8.93
C LYS A 79 7.13 12.36 -7.57
N ARG A 80 7.55 11.10 -7.40
CA ARG A 80 7.09 10.25 -6.28
C ARG A 80 8.22 9.73 -5.41
N ILE A 81 9.39 9.48 -5.99
CA ILE A 81 10.52 8.89 -5.27
C ILE A 81 10.98 9.81 -4.13
N SER A 82 11.06 11.13 -4.34
CA SER A 82 11.42 12.07 -3.27
C SER A 82 10.39 12.08 -2.14
N LYS A 83 9.10 12.02 -2.47
CA LYS A 83 8.00 12.04 -1.50
C LYS A 83 7.89 10.77 -0.66
N VAL A 84 8.47 9.65 -1.11
CA VAL A 84 8.46 8.38 -0.39
C VAL A 84 9.81 8.09 0.24
N LEU A 85 10.89 8.21 -0.55
CA LEU A 85 12.25 7.88 -0.13
C LEU A 85 12.79 8.85 0.93
N ILE A 86 12.47 10.15 0.86
CA ILE A 86 12.94 11.11 1.86
C ILE A 86 12.30 10.80 3.23
N PRO A 87 10.96 10.71 3.39
CA PRO A 87 10.37 10.31 4.66
C PRO A 87 10.85 8.94 5.12
N PHE A 88 10.97 7.97 4.21
CA PHE A 88 11.48 6.65 4.51
C PHE A 88 12.87 6.69 5.15
N LEU A 89 13.83 7.37 4.53
CA LEU A 89 15.20 7.45 5.04
C LEU A 89 15.25 8.22 6.36
N VAL A 90 14.59 9.37 6.43
CA VAL A 90 14.56 10.21 7.65
C VAL A 90 14.01 9.41 8.84
N TRP A 91 12.85 8.77 8.69
CA TRP A 91 12.25 7.98 9.77
C TRP A 91 13.06 6.73 10.09
N SER A 92 13.66 6.07 9.09
CA SER A 92 14.51 4.91 9.34
C SER A 92 15.73 5.27 10.17
N ILE A 93 16.35 6.43 9.91
CA ILE A 93 17.48 6.94 10.71
C ILE A 93 17.03 7.29 12.13
N ILE A 94 15.91 8.01 12.26
CA ILE A 94 15.36 8.38 13.57
C ILE A 94 15.09 7.14 14.42
N TYR A 95 14.43 6.12 13.86
CA TYR A 95 14.14 4.90 14.61
C TYR A 95 15.39 4.05 14.85
N ASP A 96 16.33 3.98 13.92
CA ASP A 96 17.60 3.30 14.16
C ASP A 96 18.35 3.96 15.32
N ALA A 97 18.39 5.30 15.38
CA ALA A 97 19.01 6.04 16.49
C ALA A 97 18.25 5.86 17.81
N ALA A 98 16.92 5.85 17.78
CA ALA A 98 16.10 5.71 18.99
C ALA A 98 16.14 4.29 19.61
N TYR A 99 16.30 3.25 18.78
CA TYR A 99 16.31 1.85 19.23
C TYR A 99 17.70 1.22 19.33
N SER A 100 18.75 1.91 18.88
CA SER A 100 20.14 1.47 19.09
C SER A 100 20.63 1.98 20.44
N GLN A 101 21.31 1.09 21.19
CA GLN A 101 22.03 1.40 22.45
C GLN A 101 22.95 2.63 22.28
N PRO A 102 23.31 3.37 23.36
CA PRO A 102 23.76 4.75 23.29
C PRO A 102 24.87 4.96 22.28
N ILE A 103 24.75 6.09 21.57
CA ILE A 103 25.63 6.53 20.49
C ILE A 103 27.07 6.59 21.01
N THR A 104 27.81 5.48 20.91
CA THR A 104 29.25 5.45 21.15
C THR A 104 29.97 6.15 20.00
N GLU A 105 31.12 6.73 20.31
CA GLU A 105 31.89 7.80 19.62
C GLU A 105 32.20 7.64 18.11
N THR A 106 31.71 6.62 17.42
CA THR A 106 31.90 6.42 15.98
C THR A 106 30.75 6.99 15.15
N VAL A 107 30.44 8.28 15.34
CA VAL A 107 29.24 8.93 14.76
C VAL A 107 29.35 9.12 13.24
N PHE A 108 30.56 9.15 12.66
CA PHE A 108 30.76 9.42 11.23
C PHE A 108 31.88 8.58 10.59
N SER A 109 31.84 7.26 10.76
CA SER A 109 32.68 6.34 9.99
C SER A 109 31.93 5.78 8.78
N LEU A 110 32.63 5.55 7.66
CA LEU A 110 32.10 4.81 6.50
C LEU A 110 31.52 3.44 6.93
N LYS A 111 32.14 2.79 7.92
CA LYS A 111 31.67 1.52 8.48
C LYS A 111 30.30 1.67 9.16
N SER A 112 30.09 2.76 9.90
CA SER A 112 28.81 3.09 10.53
C SER A 112 27.73 3.38 9.49
N ALA A 113 28.07 4.11 8.42
CA ALA A 113 27.16 4.41 7.31
C ALA A 113 26.74 3.15 6.55
N ILE A 114 27.68 2.26 6.23
CA ILE A 114 27.38 0.97 5.60
C ILE A 114 26.54 0.10 6.55
N GLY A 115 26.87 0.07 7.84
CA GLY A 115 26.10 -0.67 8.83
C GLY A 115 24.65 -0.20 8.92
N LEU A 116 24.43 1.11 8.94
CA LEU A 116 23.09 1.72 8.91
C LEU A 116 22.34 1.31 7.63
N PHE A 117 22.98 1.45 6.46
CA PHE A 117 22.38 1.07 5.19
C PHE A 117 21.97 -0.41 5.15
N VAL A 118 22.83 -1.31 5.63
CA VAL A 118 22.52 -2.75 5.75
C VAL A 118 21.34 -2.98 6.70
N ARG A 119 21.27 -2.29 7.84
CA ARG A 119 20.13 -2.40 8.77
C ARG A 119 18.82 -1.96 8.12
N ILE A 120 18.84 -0.84 7.41
CA ILE A 120 17.66 -0.33 6.68
C ILE A 120 17.20 -1.34 5.62
N ILE A 121 18.10 -1.94 4.85
CA ILE A 121 17.73 -2.93 3.82
C ILE A 121 17.17 -4.21 4.43
N ARG A 122 17.69 -4.66 5.56
CA ARG A 122 17.25 -5.90 6.21
C ARG A 122 15.81 -5.84 6.70
N GLY A 123 15.29 -4.66 6.98
CA GLY A 123 13.88 -4.47 7.30
C GLY A 123 13.58 -3.27 8.19
N PRO A 124 12.29 -2.99 8.42
CA PRO A 124 11.85 -1.85 9.19
C PRO A 124 12.29 -1.95 10.66
N ARG A 125 12.95 -0.90 11.17
CA ARG A 125 13.33 -0.84 12.59
C ARG A 125 12.14 -0.59 13.52
N ALA A 126 11.09 0.01 12.99
CA ALA A 126 9.81 0.20 13.67
C ALA A 126 8.70 -0.46 12.86
N GLY A 127 7.83 -1.22 13.53
CA GLY A 127 6.85 -2.08 12.88
C GLY A 127 6.06 -1.37 11.79
N HIS A 128 5.57 -0.15 12.06
CA HIS A 128 4.76 0.67 11.14
C HIS A 128 5.47 1.15 9.88
N LEU A 129 6.82 1.10 9.80
CA LEU A 129 7.55 1.45 8.57
C LEU A 129 7.38 0.41 7.45
N TRP A 130 6.92 -0.80 7.76
CA TRP A 130 6.71 -1.89 6.78
C TRP A 130 5.98 -1.42 5.51
N PHE A 131 5.02 -0.51 5.69
CA PHE A 131 4.21 0.04 4.62
C PHE A 131 5.04 0.78 3.57
N LEU A 132 6.05 1.54 3.98
CA LEU A 132 6.93 2.27 3.05
C LEU A 132 7.81 1.31 2.23
N TYR A 133 8.30 0.23 2.84
CA TYR A 133 9.02 -0.82 2.12
C TYR A 133 8.14 -1.43 1.03
N TYR A 134 6.90 -1.79 1.39
CA TYR A 134 5.94 -2.35 0.44
C TYR A 134 5.62 -1.35 -0.69
N LEU A 135 5.40 -0.08 -0.35
CA LEU A 135 5.07 0.97 -1.31
C LEU A 135 6.23 1.22 -2.31
N ILE A 136 7.48 1.21 -1.84
CA ILE A 136 8.66 1.31 -2.71
C ILE A 136 8.70 0.13 -3.68
N GLY A 137 8.56 -1.10 -3.18
CA GLY A 137 8.51 -2.29 -4.02
C GLY A 137 7.39 -2.23 -5.05
N LEU A 138 6.20 -1.80 -4.65
CA LEU A 138 5.06 -1.63 -5.53
C LEU A 138 5.31 -0.58 -6.61
N TYR A 139 5.93 0.56 -6.27
CA TYR A 139 6.29 1.61 -7.24
C TYR A 139 7.29 1.14 -8.28
N LEU A 140 8.24 0.27 -7.90
CA LEU A 140 9.16 -0.37 -8.84
C LEU A 140 8.42 -1.32 -9.79
N LEU A 141 7.33 -1.94 -9.36
CA LEU A 141 6.51 -2.83 -10.18
C LEU A 141 5.52 -2.09 -11.10
N VAL A 142 5.15 -0.84 -10.79
CA VAL A 142 4.16 -0.07 -11.58
C VAL A 142 4.40 -0.08 -13.10
N PRO A 143 5.64 0.09 -13.62
CA PRO A 143 5.90 0.03 -15.06
C PRO A 143 5.45 -1.30 -15.69
N ILE A 144 5.74 -2.41 -15.01
CA ILE A 144 5.39 -3.76 -15.46
C ILE A 144 3.88 -3.96 -15.33
N LEU A 145 3.30 -3.55 -14.21
CA LEU A 145 1.86 -3.66 -13.96
C LEU A 145 1.05 -2.84 -14.96
N ARG A 146 1.52 -1.67 -15.40
CA ARG A 146 0.88 -0.86 -16.45
C ARG A 146 0.82 -1.61 -17.79
N VAL A 147 1.90 -2.29 -18.16
CA VAL A 147 1.93 -3.12 -19.38
C VAL A 147 0.94 -4.28 -19.24
N PHE A 148 0.94 -4.96 -18.11
CA PHE A 148 0.00 -6.05 -17.83
C PHE A 148 -1.45 -5.58 -17.96
N VAL A 149 -1.86 -4.56 -17.22
CA VAL A 149 -3.28 -4.13 -17.24
C VAL A 149 -3.73 -3.56 -18.58
N LYS A 150 -2.81 -3.00 -19.38
CA LYS A 150 -3.11 -2.46 -20.71
C LYS A 150 -3.35 -3.55 -21.75
N HIS A 151 -2.72 -4.71 -21.61
CA HIS A 151 -2.79 -5.79 -22.61
C HIS A 151 -3.52 -7.03 -22.13
N ALA A 152 -3.75 -7.18 -20.82
CA ALA A 152 -4.45 -8.32 -20.26
C ALA A 152 -5.91 -8.34 -20.73
N ARG A 153 -6.36 -9.52 -21.14
CA ARG A 153 -7.78 -9.78 -21.38
C ARG A 153 -8.53 -9.74 -20.05
N LYS A 154 -9.82 -9.41 -20.11
CA LYS A 154 -10.72 -9.43 -18.94
C LYS A 154 -10.67 -10.77 -18.21
N THR A 155 -10.57 -11.88 -18.94
CA THR A 155 -10.48 -13.24 -18.38
C THR A 155 -9.19 -13.48 -17.60
N GLU A 156 -8.05 -13.02 -18.11
CA GLU A 156 -6.74 -13.14 -17.45
C GLU A 156 -6.68 -12.31 -16.18
N PHE A 157 -7.26 -11.11 -16.24
CA PHE A 157 -7.37 -10.24 -15.09
C PHE A 157 -8.23 -10.87 -13.99
N LEU A 158 -9.42 -11.36 -14.34
CA LEU A 158 -10.33 -12.01 -13.39
C LEU A 158 -9.74 -13.32 -12.84
N TYR A 159 -8.98 -14.06 -13.64
CA TYR A 159 -8.24 -15.24 -13.18
C TYR A 159 -7.22 -14.86 -12.09
N TYR A 160 -6.46 -13.78 -12.28
CA TYR A 160 -5.55 -13.28 -11.24
C TYR A 160 -6.30 -12.89 -9.96
N VAL A 161 -7.41 -12.14 -10.08
CA VAL A 161 -8.23 -11.76 -8.91
C VAL A 161 -8.77 -12.98 -8.18
N PHE A 162 -9.23 -13.99 -8.92
CA PHE A 162 -9.68 -15.26 -8.34
C PHE A 162 -8.55 -15.98 -7.59
N LEU A 163 -7.37 -16.12 -8.21
CA LEU A 163 -6.21 -16.71 -7.54
C LEU A 163 -5.83 -15.93 -6.29
N TRP A 164 -5.89 -14.60 -6.34
CA TRP A 164 -5.56 -13.77 -5.20
C TRP A 164 -6.57 -13.90 -4.06
N LEU A 165 -7.87 -13.92 -4.34
CA LEU A 165 -8.89 -14.21 -3.34
C LEU A 165 -8.75 -15.64 -2.77
N LEU A 166 -8.43 -16.61 -3.64
CA LEU A 166 -8.19 -17.99 -3.23
C LEU A 166 -7.07 -18.03 -2.18
N VAL A 167 -5.93 -17.41 -2.47
CA VAL A 167 -4.75 -17.44 -1.60
C VAL A 167 -4.91 -16.56 -0.36
N THR A 168 -5.49 -15.36 -0.49
CA THR A 168 -5.54 -14.39 0.60
C THR A 168 -6.75 -14.55 1.53
N SER A 169 -7.81 -15.23 1.08
CA SER A 169 -9.06 -15.37 1.84
C SER A 169 -9.48 -16.83 1.98
N PHE A 170 -9.70 -17.55 0.88
CA PHE A 170 -10.29 -18.89 0.94
C PHE A 170 -9.37 -19.92 1.61
N LEU A 171 -8.07 -19.96 1.24
CA LEU A 171 -7.12 -20.92 1.82
C LEU A 171 -6.95 -20.71 3.35
N PRO A 172 -6.69 -19.49 3.87
CA PRO A 172 -6.64 -19.26 5.31
C PRO A 172 -7.93 -19.65 6.06
N ILE A 173 -9.10 -19.44 5.44
CA ILE A 173 -10.39 -19.86 6.03
C ILE A 173 -10.44 -21.39 6.13
N ILE A 174 -10.09 -22.11 5.05
CA ILE A 174 -10.05 -23.59 5.09
C ILE A 174 -9.09 -24.09 6.16
N GLU A 175 -7.90 -23.50 6.28
CA GLU A 175 -6.92 -23.88 7.31
C GLU A 175 -7.34 -23.55 8.74
N ALA A 176 -8.23 -22.57 8.91
CA ALA A 176 -8.76 -22.18 10.20
C ALA A 176 -9.88 -23.13 10.67
N PHE A 177 -10.66 -23.69 9.75
CA PHE A 177 -11.80 -24.56 10.05
C PHE A 177 -11.53 -26.06 9.80
N THR A 178 -10.38 -26.41 9.22
CA THR A 178 -10.02 -27.80 8.88
C THR A 178 -8.54 -28.08 9.19
N PRO A 179 -8.14 -29.36 9.36
CA PRO A 179 -6.72 -29.72 9.52
C PRO A 179 -5.92 -29.65 8.21
N ILE A 180 -6.57 -29.33 7.08
CA ILE A 180 -5.92 -29.22 5.77
C ILE A 180 -5.02 -27.99 5.81
N LYS A 181 -3.75 -28.16 5.44
CA LYS A 181 -2.77 -27.07 5.30
C LYS A 181 -2.41 -26.88 3.85
N ASN A 182 -2.36 -25.63 3.40
CA ASN A 182 -1.91 -25.28 2.07
C ASN A 182 -0.40 -25.50 1.96
N GLY A 183 0.01 -26.44 1.10
CA GLY A 183 1.42 -26.65 0.75
C GLY A 183 1.87 -25.88 -0.50
N PHE A 184 0.98 -25.17 -1.20
CA PHE A 184 1.32 -24.47 -2.42
C PHE A 184 1.95 -23.10 -2.15
N GLU A 185 3.10 -22.85 -2.75
CA GLU A 185 3.86 -21.58 -2.63
C GLU A 185 3.36 -20.51 -3.62
N ILE A 186 2.10 -20.08 -3.47
CA ILE A 186 1.47 -19.11 -4.40
C ILE A 186 1.63 -17.67 -3.88
N TYR A 187 2.80 -17.33 -3.34
CA TYR A 187 3.05 -16.03 -2.70
C TYR A 187 2.89 -14.84 -3.66
N MET A 188 3.12 -15.05 -4.96
CA MET A 188 2.94 -14.04 -6.01
C MET A 188 1.48 -13.59 -6.19
N ALA A 189 0.52 -14.43 -5.79
CA ALA A 189 -0.90 -14.11 -5.78
C ALA A 189 -1.38 -13.70 -4.37
N SER A 190 -0.50 -13.29 -3.47
CA SER A 190 -0.87 -12.88 -2.11
C SER A 190 -0.59 -11.40 -1.83
N GLY A 191 -1.05 -10.90 -0.69
CA GLY A 191 -0.74 -9.56 -0.20
C GLY A 191 -1.45 -8.43 -0.93
N TYR A 192 -0.90 -7.22 -0.83
CA TYR A 192 -1.60 -6.00 -1.26
C TYR A 192 -1.59 -5.71 -2.76
N LEU A 193 -0.84 -6.47 -3.55
CA LEU A 193 -0.82 -6.35 -5.01
C LEU A 193 -2.18 -6.66 -5.61
N GLY A 194 -2.92 -7.61 -5.02
CA GLY A 194 -4.27 -7.92 -5.46
C GLY A 194 -5.26 -6.78 -5.23
N TYR A 195 -5.21 -6.10 -4.07
CA TYR A 195 -6.00 -4.88 -3.86
C TYR A 195 -5.64 -3.78 -4.85
N TYR A 196 -4.33 -3.62 -5.13
CA TYR A 196 -3.84 -2.65 -6.09
C TYR A 196 -4.37 -2.90 -7.51
N LEU A 197 -4.31 -4.15 -7.99
CA LEU A 197 -4.86 -4.49 -9.30
C LEU A 197 -6.38 -4.37 -9.30
N LEU A 198 -7.07 -4.90 -8.27
CA LEU A 198 -8.52 -4.80 -8.14
C LEU A 198 -9.01 -3.35 -8.19
N GLY A 199 -8.26 -2.42 -7.60
CA GLY A 199 -8.55 -1.00 -7.65
C GLY A 199 -8.53 -0.42 -9.07
N TYR A 200 -7.55 -0.82 -9.89
CA TYR A 200 -7.55 -0.46 -11.32
C TYR A 200 -8.79 -0.99 -12.03
N TYR A 201 -9.18 -2.24 -11.78
CA TYR A 201 -10.33 -2.85 -12.43
C TYR A 201 -11.65 -2.16 -12.05
N ILE A 202 -11.89 -1.99 -10.76
CA ILE A 202 -13.11 -1.35 -10.22
C ILE A 202 -13.17 0.12 -10.65
N GLY A 203 -12.05 0.84 -10.55
CA GLY A 203 -11.99 2.27 -10.82
C GLY A 203 -12.23 2.66 -12.28
N ASN A 204 -11.96 1.75 -13.22
CA ASN A 204 -12.23 1.95 -14.65
C ASN A 204 -13.54 1.29 -15.13
N ALA A 205 -14.31 0.66 -14.24
CA ALA A 205 -15.63 0.15 -14.59
C ALA A 205 -16.65 1.30 -14.74
N GLU A 206 -17.64 1.13 -15.63
CA GLU A 206 -18.68 2.15 -15.91
C GLU A 206 -19.47 2.60 -14.65
N ASN A 207 -19.49 1.77 -13.59
CA ASN A 207 -20.12 2.06 -12.29
C ASN A 207 -19.12 2.15 -11.13
N SER A 208 -17.91 2.69 -11.38
CA SER A 208 -16.78 2.69 -10.44
C SER A 208 -17.13 3.16 -9.01
N THR A 209 -17.95 4.20 -8.85
CA THR A 209 -18.36 4.69 -7.52
C THR A 209 -19.21 3.68 -6.77
N LYS A 210 -20.15 2.99 -7.44
CA LYS A 210 -21.01 1.96 -6.82
C LYS A 210 -20.20 0.71 -6.50
N LEU A 211 -19.37 0.22 -7.44
CA LEU A 211 -18.51 -0.94 -7.20
C LEU A 211 -17.44 -0.68 -6.13
N PHE A 212 -16.98 0.56 -5.97
CA PHE A 212 -16.04 0.91 -4.89
C PHE A 212 -16.68 0.72 -3.52
N TYR A 213 -17.94 1.14 -3.30
CA TYR A 213 -18.64 0.87 -2.04
C TYR A 213 -18.78 -0.64 -1.76
N TRP A 214 -19.03 -1.46 -2.79
CA TRP A 214 -19.03 -2.92 -2.67
C TRP A 214 -17.63 -3.49 -2.36
N GLY A 215 -16.59 -2.92 -2.97
CA GLY A 215 -15.20 -3.29 -2.71
C GLY A 215 -14.74 -2.92 -1.29
N VAL A 216 -15.23 -1.81 -0.73
CA VAL A 216 -15.02 -1.44 0.68
C VAL A 216 -15.72 -2.43 1.62
N GLY A 217 -16.88 -2.96 1.24
CA GLY A 217 -17.59 -3.98 2.02
C GLY A 217 -16.96 -5.39 2.00
N LEU A 218 -15.92 -5.61 1.18
CA LEU A 218 -15.14 -6.86 1.17
C LEU A 218 -13.98 -6.86 2.20
N PHE A 219 -13.84 -5.77 2.95
CA PHE A 219 -12.85 -5.58 4.02
C PHE A 219 -13.48 -5.65 5.40
#